data_AF-A0A4Z0DAD5-F1
#
_entry.id   AF-A0A4Z0DAD5-F1
#
_cell.length_a   1.000
_cell.length_b   1.000
_cell.length_c   1.000
_cell.angle_alpha   90.00
_cell.angle_beta   90.00
_cell.angle_gamma   90.00
#
_symmetry.space_group_name_H-M   'P 1'
#
loop_
_entity.id
_entity.type
_entity.pdbx_description
1 polymer ?
#
loop_
_entity_poly.entity_id
_entity_poly.type
_entity_poly.pdbx_seq_one_letter_code
_entity_poly.pdbx_strand_id
1 'polypeptide(L)'
;MRIFAAFIAEDKTAFMDGFIQGKKISDFKDNRGNKMKDIVLRKRLEDYDSQISDVYKKSSGYVHLSDVAFYSSVCAKDNYRIEFSVGLPIREEANEILIEGADAFIHYTLLQYQLLQAVVESKKRVDENSIL
;
A
#
# COMPACT_ATOMS: atom_id res chain seq x y z
N MET A 1 -3.94 -2.61 1.08
CA MET A 1 -4.74 -2.17 2.26
C MET A 1 -6.24 -2.40 2.13
N ARG A 2 -6.95 -1.75 1.18
CA ARG A 2 -8.44 -1.82 1.12
C ARG A 2 -9.00 -3.23 0.97
N ILE A 3 -8.46 -3.99 0.01
CA ILE A 3 -8.85 -5.38 -0.21
C ILE A 3 -8.62 -6.20 1.06
N PHE A 4 -7.45 -6.07 1.68
CA PHE A 4 -7.12 -6.76 2.93
C PHE A 4 -8.10 -6.45 4.07
N ALA A 5 -8.54 -5.19 4.21
CA ALA A 5 -9.56 -4.82 5.20
C ALA A 5 -10.86 -5.61 5.03
N ALA A 6 -11.28 -5.92 3.80
CA ALA A 6 -12.46 -6.75 3.53
C ALA A 6 -12.28 -8.20 4.01
N PHE A 7 -11.05 -8.73 4.02
CA PHE A 7 -10.76 -10.08 4.50
C PHE A 7 -10.82 -10.18 6.02
N ILE A 8 -10.37 -9.14 6.71
CA ILE A 8 -10.23 -9.14 8.17
C ILE A 8 -11.35 -8.39 8.89
N ALA A 9 -12.31 -7.80 8.19
CA ALA A 9 -13.44 -7.12 8.81
C ALA A 9 -14.21 -8.06 9.75
N GLU A 10 -14.61 -7.53 10.92
CA GLU A 10 -15.44 -8.24 11.90
C GLU A 10 -16.77 -8.71 11.27
N ASP A 11 -17.46 -7.80 10.60
CA ASP A 11 -18.62 -8.08 9.75
C ASP A 11 -18.29 -7.69 8.31
N LYS A 12 -18.12 -8.69 7.45
CA LYS A 12 -17.73 -8.50 6.05
C LYS A 12 -18.85 -7.88 5.23
N THR A 13 -20.11 -8.23 5.50
CA THR A 13 -21.26 -7.70 4.75
C THR A 13 -21.46 -6.23 5.09
N ALA A 14 -21.50 -5.89 6.38
CA ALA A 14 -21.63 -4.50 6.82
C ALA A 14 -20.43 -3.65 6.39
N PHE A 15 -19.22 -4.23 6.37
CA PHE A 15 -18.04 -3.58 5.81
C PHE A 15 -18.22 -3.25 4.32
N MET A 16 -18.61 -4.24 3.50
CA MET A 16 -18.76 -4.03 2.05
C MET A 16 -19.84 -3.01 1.73
N ASP A 17 -21.02 -3.14 2.35
CA ASP A 17 -22.13 -2.19 2.16
C ASP A 17 -21.74 -0.78 2.57
N GLY A 18 -21.14 -0.64 3.75
CA GLY A 18 -20.72 0.66 4.25
C GLY A 18 -19.56 1.26 3.45
N PHE A 19 -18.62 0.44 2.98
CA PHE A 19 -17.52 0.90 2.12
C PHE A 19 -18.02 1.42 0.77
N ILE A 20 -18.98 0.71 0.14
CA ILE A 20 -19.63 1.16 -1.11
C ILE A 20 -20.40 2.47 -0.88
N GLN A 21 -21.01 2.65 0.29
CA GLN A 21 -21.66 3.90 0.70
C GLN A 21 -20.69 5.03 1.09
N GLY A 22 -19.38 4.80 1.00
CA GLY A 22 -18.36 5.82 1.27
C GLY A 22 -17.96 5.97 2.73
N LYS A 23 -18.35 5.04 3.62
CA LYS A 23 -17.83 5.03 5.00
C LYS A 23 -16.33 4.77 5.00
N LYS A 24 -15.62 5.39 5.94
CA LYS A 24 -14.17 5.22 6.06
C LYS A 24 -13.86 3.85 6.63
N ILE A 25 -12.81 3.20 6.09
CA ILE A 25 -12.33 1.90 6.59
C ILE A 25 -12.00 1.98 8.09
N SER A 26 -11.51 3.13 8.58
CA SER A 26 -11.19 3.37 9.98
C SER A 26 -12.37 3.29 10.95
N ASP A 27 -13.60 3.34 10.45
CA ASP A 27 -14.82 3.30 11.25
C ASP A 27 -15.25 1.85 11.55
N PHE A 28 -14.74 0.89 10.78
CA PHE A 28 -14.98 -0.53 10.94
C PHE A 28 -13.92 -1.19 11.84
N LYS A 29 -14.27 -2.34 12.40
CA LYS A 29 -13.39 -3.16 13.22
C LYS A 29 -12.85 -4.35 12.44
N ASP A 30 -11.65 -4.77 12.79
CA ASP A 30 -11.10 -6.06 12.36
C ASP A 30 -11.68 -7.21 13.20
N ASN A 31 -11.39 -8.43 12.79
CA ASN A 31 -11.76 -9.69 13.45
C ASN A 31 -11.08 -9.89 14.82
N ARG A 32 -10.35 -8.89 15.32
CA ARG A 32 -9.79 -8.80 16.68
C ARG A 32 -10.43 -7.65 17.47
N GLY A 33 -11.48 -7.02 16.95
CA GLY A 33 -12.23 -5.93 17.57
C GLY A 33 -11.56 -4.54 17.48
N ASN A 34 -10.44 -4.40 16.75
CA ASN A 34 -9.70 -3.15 16.64
C ASN A 34 -10.19 -2.32 15.46
N LYS A 35 -10.32 -0.99 15.64
CA LYS A 35 -10.62 -0.09 14.52
C LYS A 35 -9.54 -0.18 13.44
N MET A 36 -9.93 -0.34 12.19
CA MET A 36 -9.04 -0.53 11.03
C MET A 36 -8.40 0.78 10.55
N LYS A 37 -7.65 1.43 11.45
CA LYS A 37 -6.74 2.53 11.10
C LYS A 37 -5.55 1.98 10.31
N ASP A 38 -4.88 2.83 9.52
CA ASP A 38 -3.72 2.42 8.71
C ASP A 38 -2.64 1.70 9.53
N ILE A 39 -2.36 2.14 10.75
CA ILE A 39 -1.39 1.48 11.64
C ILE A 39 -1.78 0.04 12.00
N VAL A 40 -3.08 -0.21 12.19
CA VAL A 40 -3.61 -1.54 12.52
C VAL A 40 -3.54 -2.41 11.28
N LEU A 41 -4.01 -1.91 10.12
CA LEU A 41 -3.94 -2.64 8.86
C LEU A 41 -2.50 -3.01 8.49
N ARG A 42 -1.55 -2.09 8.69
CA ARG A 42 -0.11 -2.31 8.46
C ARG A 42 0.43 -3.40 9.38
N LYS A 43 0.17 -3.30 10.68
CA LYS A 43 0.61 -4.31 11.66
C LYS A 43 0.02 -5.69 11.36
N ARG A 44 -1.22 -5.74 10.85
CA ARG A 44 -1.87 -7.00 10.47
C ARG A 44 -1.31 -7.58 9.17
N LEU A 45 -0.80 -6.74 8.26
CA LEU A 45 -0.11 -7.19 7.05
C LEU A 45 1.34 -7.63 7.30
N GLU A 46 1.96 -7.20 8.41
CA GLU A 46 3.27 -7.73 8.83
C GLU A 46 3.25 -9.25 9.06
N ASP A 47 2.08 -9.82 9.37
CA ASP A 47 1.85 -11.27 9.45
C ASP A 47 2.06 -11.98 8.09
N TYR A 48 1.97 -11.24 6.97
CA TYR A 48 2.11 -11.76 5.59
C TYR A 48 3.43 -11.33 4.94
N ASP A 49 3.87 -10.11 5.22
CA ASP A 49 5.12 -9.54 4.73
C ASP A 49 5.71 -8.64 5.82
N SER A 50 6.79 -9.11 6.46
CA SER A 50 7.47 -8.40 7.55
C SER A 50 8.06 -7.06 7.13
N GLN A 51 8.32 -6.84 5.83
CA GLN A 51 8.92 -5.62 5.30
C GLN A 51 7.88 -4.52 5.04
N ILE A 52 6.59 -4.86 5.00
CA ILE A 52 5.52 -3.92 4.61
C ILE A 52 5.45 -2.68 5.48
N SER A 53 5.81 -2.79 6.76
CA SER A 53 5.80 -1.66 7.68
C SER A 53 6.78 -0.58 7.26
N ASP A 54 7.98 -1.02 6.90
CA ASP A 54 9.09 -0.14 6.56
C ASP A 54 8.95 0.40 5.15
N VAL A 55 8.50 -0.43 4.20
CA VAL A 55 8.20 0.04 2.85
C VAL A 55 7.05 1.03 2.86
N TYR A 56 5.99 0.81 3.65
CA TYR A 56 4.89 1.77 3.80
C TYR A 56 5.39 3.11 4.37
N LYS A 57 6.26 3.11 5.39
CA LYS A 57 6.82 4.35 5.95
C LYS A 57 7.67 5.09 4.92
N LYS A 58 8.56 4.38 4.21
CA LYS A 58 9.40 4.94 3.14
C LYS A 58 8.54 5.55 2.03
N SER A 59 7.61 4.77 1.47
CA SER A 59 6.72 5.18 0.37
C SER A 59 5.78 6.33 0.74
N SER A 60 5.15 6.30 1.92
CA SER A 60 4.32 7.41 2.41
C SER A 60 5.12 8.68 2.63
N GLY A 61 6.42 8.57 2.93
CA GLY A 61 7.36 9.68 2.86
C GLY A 61 7.31 10.37 1.50
N TYR A 62 7.53 9.67 0.40
CA TYR A 62 7.63 10.30 -0.93
C TYR A 62 6.38 11.07 -1.41
N VAL A 63 5.17 10.68 -0.97
CA VAL A 63 3.90 11.28 -1.43
C VAL A 63 3.69 12.71 -0.90
N HIS A 64 4.25 13.05 0.27
CA HIS A 64 4.00 14.32 0.96
C HIS A 64 5.05 15.41 0.67
N LEU A 65 5.59 15.47 -0.56
CA LEU A 65 6.69 16.39 -0.90
C LEU A 65 7.79 16.35 0.18
N SER A 66 8.06 15.14 0.69
CA SER A 66 8.85 14.98 1.91
C SER A 66 10.27 15.47 1.75
N ASP A 67 10.93 15.65 2.89
CA ASP A 67 12.38 15.81 2.98
C ASP A 67 13.12 14.92 1.98
N VAL A 68 12.70 13.66 1.79
CA VAL A 68 13.33 12.76 0.84
C VAL A 68 13.19 13.26 -0.61
N ALA A 69 11.98 13.59 -1.06
CA ALA A 69 11.78 14.14 -2.40
C ALA A 69 12.48 15.49 -2.60
N PHE A 70 12.54 16.31 -1.55
CA PHE A 70 13.27 17.58 -1.55
C PHE A 70 14.79 17.37 -1.64
N TYR A 71 15.39 16.52 -0.80
CA TYR A 71 16.82 16.23 -0.86
C TYR A 71 17.23 15.51 -2.14
N SER A 72 16.38 14.65 -2.70
CA SER A 72 16.64 14.02 -4.00
C SER A 72 16.64 15.01 -5.17
N SER A 73 16.02 16.18 -5.01
CA SER A 73 16.03 17.26 -6.02
C SER A 73 17.11 18.32 -5.77
N VAL A 74 17.85 18.20 -4.66
CA VAL A 74 18.96 19.10 -4.28
C VAL A 74 20.30 18.42 -4.56
N CYS A 75 21.23 19.15 -5.17
CA CYS A 75 22.60 18.67 -5.38
C CYS A 75 23.61 19.77 -5.08
N ALA A 76 24.68 19.41 -4.36
CA ALA A 76 25.82 20.28 -4.17
C ALA A 76 26.68 20.30 -5.45
N LYS A 77 27.11 21.50 -5.84
CA LYS A 77 28.06 21.74 -6.93
C LYS A 77 29.29 22.44 -6.36
N ASP A 78 30.39 22.41 -7.12
CA ASP A 78 31.62 23.13 -6.78
C ASP A 78 31.37 24.63 -6.54
N ASN A 79 32.27 25.26 -5.80
CA ASN A 79 32.23 26.69 -5.46
C ASN A 79 31.02 27.10 -4.60
N TYR A 80 30.67 26.28 -3.60
CA TYR A 80 29.59 26.60 -2.63
C TYR A 80 28.22 26.81 -3.29
N ARG A 81 27.93 26.08 -4.36
CA ARG A 81 26.67 26.17 -5.09
C ARG A 81 25.76 25.02 -4.74
N ILE A 82 24.47 25.30 -4.60
CA ILE A 82 23.42 24.30 -4.45
C ILE A 82 22.48 24.47 -5.64
N GLU A 83 22.21 23.37 -6.33
CA GLU A 83 21.28 23.32 -7.46
C GLU A 83 20.03 22.56 -7.04
N PHE A 84 18.87 23.12 -7.39
CA PHE A 84 17.57 22.48 -7.21
C PHE A 84 16.94 22.27 -8.58
N SER A 85 16.46 21.05 -8.86
CA SER A 85 15.90 20.68 -10.15
C SER A 85 14.47 20.16 -10.00
N VAL A 86 13.51 20.81 -10.68
CA VAL A 86 12.10 20.39 -10.72
C VAL A 86 11.67 20.25 -12.17
N GLY A 87 11.12 19.09 -12.54
CA GLY A 87 10.63 18.83 -13.90
C GLY A 87 11.71 18.62 -14.96
N LEU A 88 12.99 18.57 -14.56
CA LEU A 88 14.09 18.13 -15.42
C LEU A 88 14.13 16.59 -15.46
N PRO A 89 14.77 16.00 -16.49
CA PRO A 89 14.99 14.55 -16.54
C PRO A 89 15.63 14.06 -15.24
N ILE A 90 15.14 12.91 -14.77
CA ILE A 90 15.68 12.29 -13.56
C ILE A 90 17.15 11.92 -13.83
N ARG A 91 18.03 12.25 -12.90
CA ARG A 91 19.46 12.00 -13.02
C ARG A 91 19.76 10.51 -12.78
N GLU A 92 20.84 10.00 -13.36
CA GLU A 92 21.20 8.59 -13.25
C GLU A 92 21.46 8.14 -11.79
N GLU A 93 21.88 9.05 -10.91
CA GLU A 93 22.11 8.73 -9.49
C GLU A 93 20.82 8.36 -8.75
N ALA A 94 19.65 8.72 -9.28
CA ALA A 94 18.37 8.31 -8.72
C ALA A 94 17.95 6.90 -9.19
N ASN A 95 18.65 6.28 -10.14
CA ASN A 95 18.27 4.98 -10.70
C ASN A 95 18.14 3.89 -9.64
N GLU A 96 19.06 3.83 -8.67
CA GLU A 96 19.01 2.82 -7.60
C GLU A 96 17.70 2.93 -6.77
N ILE A 97 17.33 4.15 -6.38
CA ILE A 97 16.11 4.42 -5.62
C ILE A 97 14.86 4.12 -6.47
N LEU A 98 14.89 4.43 -7.76
CA LEU A 98 13.80 4.14 -8.67
C LEU A 98 13.61 2.63 -8.88
N ILE A 99 14.71 1.87 -8.99
CA ILE A 99 14.69 0.40 -9.09
C ILE A 99 14.13 -0.20 -7.79
N GLU A 100 14.59 0.24 -6.61
CA GLU A 100 14.01 -0.19 -5.32
C GLU A 100 12.49 0.07 -5.28
N GLY A 101 12.05 1.23 -5.75
CA GLY A 101 10.64 1.59 -5.85
C GLY A 101 9.85 0.70 -6.82
N ALA A 102 10.44 0.35 -7.97
CA ALA A 102 9.84 -0.54 -8.95
C ALA A 102 9.70 -1.97 -8.41
N ASP A 103 10.74 -2.49 -7.77
CA ASP A 103 10.73 -3.82 -7.15
C ASP A 103 9.68 -3.91 -6.05
N ALA A 104 9.59 -2.90 -5.18
CA ALA A 104 8.54 -2.81 -4.17
C ALA A 104 7.14 -2.78 -4.80
N PHE A 105 6.95 -2.00 -5.87
CA PHE A 105 5.67 -1.93 -6.58
C PHE A 105 5.27 -3.29 -7.16
N ILE A 106 6.20 -4.00 -7.82
CA ILE A 106 5.97 -5.35 -8.36
C ILE A 106 5.57 -6.30 -7.23
N HIS A 107 6.34 -6.31 -6.14
CA HIS A 107 6.10 -7.18 -4.99
C HIS A 107 4.70 -6.99 -4.39
N TYR A 108 4.30 -5.74 -4.10
CA TYR A 108 2.97 -5.48 -3.53
C TYR A 108 1.82 -5.68 -4.52
N THR A 109 2.07 -5.54 -5.82
CA THR A 109 1.11 -5.89 -6.87
C THR A 109 0.86 -7.40 -6.88
N LEU A 110 1.92 -8.21 -6.76
CA LEU A 110 1.81 -9.67 -6.64
C LEU A 110 1.09 -10.08 -5.35
N LEU A 111 1.40 -9.46 -4.21
CA LEU A 111 0.69 -9.70 -2.95
C LEU A 111 -0.80 -9.39 -3.08
N GLN A 112 -1.15 -8.27 -3.72
CA GLN A 112 -2.54 -7.92 -3.97
C GLN A 112 -3.22 -8.92 -4.92
N TYR A 113 -2.52 -9.39 -5.94
CA TYR A 113 -3.00 -10.41 -6.86
C TYR A 113 -3.34 -11.72 -6.13
N GLN A 114 -2.47 -12.18 -5.22
CA GLN A 114 -2.71 -13.37 -4.39
C GLN A 114 -3.99 -13.23 -3.56
N LEU A 115 -4.21 -12.06 -2.94
CA LEU A 115 -5.46 -11.79 -2.20
C LEU A 115 -6.68 -11.87 -3.12
N LEU A 116 -6.59 -11.34 -4.35
CA LEU A 116 -7.70 -11.40 -5.31
C LEU A 116 -7.97 -12.81 -5.83
N GLN A 117 -6.95 -13.64 -6.00
CA GLN A 117 -7.14 -15.05 -6.37
C GLN A 117 -8.02 -15.78 -5.36
N ALA A 118 -7.82 -15.56 -4.06
CA ALA A 118 -8.66 -16.15 -3.02
C ALA A 118 -10.14 -15.75 -3.16
N VAL A 119 -10.43 -14.52 -3.62
CA VAL A 119 -11.80 -14.07 -3.91
C VAL A 119 -12.38 -14.83 -5.11
N VAL A 120 -11.62 -14.94 -6.19
CA VAL A 120 -12.05 -15.65 -7.42
C VAL A 120 -12.35 -17.11 -7.12
N GLU A 121 -11.48 -17.79 -6.38
CA GLU A 121 -11.69 -19.17 -5.96
C GLU A 121 -12.91 -19.32 -5.05
N SER A 122 -13.11 -18.38 -4.13
CA SER A 122 -14.30 -18.38 -3.28
C SER A 122 -15.59 -18.26 -4.09
N LYS A 123 -15.59 -17.41 -5.14
CA LYS A 123 -16.74 -17.26 -6.02
C LYS A 123 -17.00 -18.53 -6.84
N LYS A 124 -15.96 -19.16 -7.41
CA LYS A 124 -16.10 -20.43 -8.14
C LYS A 124 -16.77 -21.51 -7.30
N ARG A 125 -16.36 -21.68 -6.04
CA ARG A 125 -16.98 -22.66 -5.12
C ARG A 125 -18.46 -22.39 -4.86
N VAL A 126 -18.85 -21.12 -4.75
CA VAL A 126 -20.27 -20.75 -4.57
C VAL A 126 -21.06 -21.03 -5.83
N ASP A 127 -20.53 -20.66 -7.00
CA ASP A 127 -21.19 -20.88 -8.29
C ASP A 127 -21.35 -22.39 -8.57
N GLU A 128 -20.35 -23.23 -8.25
CA GLU A 128 -20.42 -24.69 -8.36
C GLU A 128 -21.44 -25.33 -7.40
N ASN A 129 -21.52 -24.86 -6.15
CA ASN A 129 -22.47 -25.36 -5.15
C ASN A 129 -23.91 -24.85 -5.37
N SER A 130 -24.12 -23.82 -6.18
CA SER A 130 -25.46 -23.27 -6.50
C SER A 130 -26.15 -24.00 -7.65
N ILE A 131 -25.48 -24.98 -8.26
CA ILE A 131 -25.97 -25.79 -9.40
C ILE A 131 -26.45 -27.19 -8.92
N LEU A 132 -26.36 -27.48 -7.61
CA LEU A 132 -26.96 -28.64 -6.94
C LEU A 132 -28.22 -28.23 -6.16
#